data_AF-A0A7Y2F218-F1
#
_entry.id   AF-A0A7Y2F218-F1
#
_cell.length_a   1.000
_cell.length_b   1.000
_cell.length_c   1.000
_cell.angle_alpha   90.00
_cell.angle_beta   90.00
_cell.angle_gamma   90.00
#
_symmetry.space_group_name_H-M   'P 1'
#
loop_
_entity.id
_entity.type
_entity.pdbx_description
1 polymer ?
#
loop_
_entity_poly.entity_id
_entity_poly.type
_entity_poly.pdbx_seq_one_letter_code
_entity_poly.pdbx_strand_id
1 'polypeptide(L)'
;MIALTTSCSDRDDYGYTPTPAELQIPKIFENLLPSPSESIDNPLTEEGIALGKKLFFDPILSADNTQACASCHRPSEAFSDQRRFSVGIDGIAGVRNSMPLQNLVYQTSEQGGFNWDGSAISLEEQALEPVVNPVEMHNTWPNASEEIAAQSTYTDMFETAFGTSRIDSTQITKALAQFVRTLLSGNSKFDKYLLGEATLTASELNGLNVFMDEARGDCFHCHGSPTNPLWTDNRFHNNGLD
;
A
#
# COMPACT_ATOMS: atom_id res chain seq x y z
N MET A 1 41.14 51.86 -9.34
CA MET A 1 40.10 51.18 -8.54
C MET A 1 39.18 50.47 -9.51
N ILE A 2 39.30 49.15 -9.61
CA ILE A 2 38.39 48.31 -10.40
C ILE A 2 37.35 47.81 -9.41
N ALA A 3 36.11 48.28 -9.54
CA ALA A 3 34.99 47.80 -8.75
C ALA A 3 34.50 46.48 -9.37
N LEU A 4 34.73 45.36 -8.69
CA LEU A 4 34.03 44.11 -8.95
C LEU A 4 32.64 44.22 -8.31
N THR A 5 31.58 44.21 -9.11
CA THR A 5 30.21 44.01 -8.62
C THR A 5 29.92 42.51 -8.63
N THR A 6 30.04 41.88 -7.47
CA THR A 6 29.51 40.53 -7.22
C THR A 6 27.99 40.62 -7.11
N SER A 7 27.29 40.08 -8.11
CA SER A 7 25.84 39.84 -8.06
C SER A 7 25.60 38.52 -7.33
N CYS A 8 25.27 38.57 -6.05
CA CYS A 8 24.63 37.44 -5.38
C CYS A 8 23.18 37.38 -5.86
N SER A 9 22.84 36.40 -6.69
CA SER A 9 21.45 35.98 -6.80
C SER A 9 21.14 35.22 -5.51
N ASP A 10 20.31 35.80 -4.65
CA ASP A 10 19.64 35.09 -3.57
C ASP A 10 18.80 33.98 -4.23
N ARG A 11 19.37 32.77 -4.32
CA ARG A 11 18.56 31.57 -4.40
C ARG A 11 18.05 31.37 -3.00
N ASP A 12 16.79 31.73 -2.77
CA ASP A 12 16.07 31.32 -1.57
C ASP A 12 16.21 29.80 -1.48
N ASP A 13 17.03 29.35 -0.53
CA ASP A 13 17.12 27.98 -0.09
C ASP A 13 15.82 27.68 0.67
N TYR A 14 14.72 27.51 -0.06
CA TYR A 14 13.53 26.84 0.44
C TYR A 14 13.92 25.39 0.66
N GLY A 15 14.65 25.13 1.74
CA GLY A 15 15.16 23.82 2.08
C GLY A 15 14.01 22.83 2.16
N TYR A 16 14.16 21.72 1.45
CA TYR A 16 13.25 20.59 1.54
C TYR A 16 13.10 20.15 3.01
N THR A 17 11.88 20.24 3.54
CA THR A 17 11.49 19.70 4.84
C THR A 17 10.03 19.25 4.70
N PRO A 18 9.77 17.97 4.38
CA PRO A 18 8.42 17.48 4.20
C PRO A 18 7.70 17.41 5.55
N THR A 19 6.38 17.56 5.54
CA THR A 19 5.56 17.59 6.76
C THR A 19 5.37 16.16 7.27
N PRO A 20 5.83 15.81 8.49
CA PRO A 20 5.58 14.49 9.05
C PRO A 20 4.09 14.19 9.15
N ALA A 21 3.66 13.01 8.73
CA ALA A 21 2.27 12.58 8.80
C ALA A 21 2.07 11.51 9.87
N GLU A 22 1.00 11.66 10.66
CA GLU A 22 0.58 10.65 11.65
C GLU A 22 -0.47 9.70 11.06
N LEU A 23 -0.30 8.40 11.28
CA LEU A 23 -1.31 7.41 10.91
C LEU A 23 -2.53 7.53 11.84
N GLN A 24 -3.72 7.60 11.23
CA GLN A 24 -4.99 7.53 11.95
C GLN A 24 -5.30 6.06 12.28
N ILE A 25 -4.68 5.54 13.33
CA ILE A 25 -4.80 4.14 13.73
C ILE A 25 -6.19 3.87 14.33
N PRO A 26 -6.97 2.89 13.81
CA PRO A 26 -8.22 2.48 14.43
C PRO A 26 -8.05 2.05 15.89
N LYS A 27 -9.01 2.41 16.75
CA LYS A 27 -8.94 2.16 18.19
C LYS A 27 -8.69 0.68 18.55
N ILE A 28 -9.32 -0.23 17.80
CA ILE A 28 -9.13 -1.67 17.99
C ILE A 28 -7.68 -2.09 17.75
N PHE A 29 -6.99 -1.47 16.79
CA PHE A 29 -5.58 -1.75 16.49
C PHE A 29 -4.66 -1.15 17.55
N GLU A 30 -4.92 0.08 18.02
CA GLU A 30 -4.16 0.67 19.14
C GLU A 30 -4.20 -0.22 20.40
N ASN A 31 -5.33 -0.89 20.64
CA ASN A 31 -5.53 -1.69 21.84
C ASN A 31 -4.88 -3.08 21.76
N LEU A 32 -4.77 -3.65 20.55
CA LEU A 32 -4.44 -5.08 20.37
C LEU A 32 -3.15 -5.34 19.56
N LEU A 33 -2.66 -4.35 18.82
CA LEU A 33 -1.48 -4.48 17.98
C LEU A 33 -0.37 -3.55 18.49
N PRO A 34 0.91 -3.93 18.32
CA PRO A 34 1.99 -2.98 18.46
C PRO A 34 1.84 -1.87 17.41
N SER A 35 2.32 -0.66 17.71
CA SER A 35 2.41 0.39 16.71
C SER A 35 3.21 -0.10 15.49
N PRO A 36 2.78 0.21 14.25
CA PRO A 36 3.53 -0.17 13.08
C PRO A 36 4.96 0.38 13.12
N SER A 37 5.93 -0.39 12.62
CA SER A 37 7.31 0.07 12.54
C SER A 37 7.44 1.22 11.55
N GLU A 38 8.03 2.33 11.99
CA GLU A 38 8.39 3.43 11.10
C GLU A 38 9.51 3.01 10.14
N SER A 39 9.34 3.34 8.85
CA SER A 39 10.39 3.14 7.85
C SER A 39 11.37 4.31 7.91
N ILE A 40 12.55 4.09 8.46
CA ILE A 40 13.61 5.12 8.57
C ILE A 40 13.97 5.68 7.19
N ASP A 41 13.99 4.83 6.16
CA ASP A 41 14.37 5.21 4.79
C ASP A 41 13.20 5.77 3.96
N ASN A 42 11.96 5.67 4.45
CA ASN A 42 10.76 6.20 3.81
C ASN A 42 9.70 6.62 4.85
N PRO A 43 9.99 7.66 5.66
CA PRO A 43 9.06 8.13 6.68
C PRO A 43 7.77 8.65 6.03
N LEU A 44 6.65 8.54 6.74
CA LEU A 44 5.38 9.06 6.26
C LEU A 44 5.36 10.58 6.32
N THR A 45 5.04 11.19 5.17
CA THR A 45 4.87 12.64 5.06
C THR A 45 3.57 12.98 4.33
N GLU A 46 2.99 14.13 4.61
CA GLU A 46 1.75 14.56 3.96
C GLU A 46 1.93 14.62 2.44
N GLU A 47 3.09 15.11 1.98
CA GLU A 47 3.43 15.29 0.58
C GLU A 47 3.74 13.97 -0.12
N GLY A 48 4.43 13.05 0.55
CA GLY A 48 4.70 11.71 0.03
C GLY A 48 3.43 10.87 -0.08
N ILE A 49 2.52 10.96 0.89
CA ILE A 49 1.19 10.34 0.82
C ILE A 49 0.37 10.93 -0.32
N ALA A 50 0.36 12.27 -0.49
CA ALA A 50 -0.39 12.93 -1.56
C ALA A 50 0.13 12.54 -2.95
N LEU A 51 1.45 12.50 -3.14
CA LEU A 51 2.09 12.03 -4.36
C LEU A 51 1.78 10.55 -4.64
N GLY A 52 1.92 9.69 -3.63
CA GLY A 52 1.59 8.28 -3.73
C GLY A 52 0.14 8.04 -4.12
N LYS A 53 -0.78 8.79 -3.52
CA LYS A 53 -2.20 8.75 -3.86
C LYS A 53 -2.43 9.17 -5.30
N LYS A 54 -1.81 10.24 -5.77
CA LYS A 54 -1.93 10.66 -7.17
C LYS A 54 -1.47 9.55 -8.11
N LEU A 55 -0.28 9.00 -7.90
CA LEU A 55 0.27 7.91 -8.71
C LEU A 55 -0.61 6.65 -8.69
N PHE A 56 -1.18 6.29 -7.54
CA PHE A 56 -2.02 5.09 -7.41
C PHE A 56 -3.27 5.10 -8.29
N PHE A 57 -3.84 6.28 -8.54
CA PHE A 57 -5.04 6.48 -9.35
C PHE A 57 -4.75 6.93 -10.79
N ASP A 58 -3.50 7.25 -11.11
CA ASP A 58 -3.07 7.74 -12.42
C ASP A 58 -2.56 6.58 -13.27
N PRO A 59 -3.06 6.39 -14.51
CA PRO A 59 -2.61 5.29 -15.34
C PRO A 59 -1.21 5.48 -15.95
N ILE A 60 -0.52 6.60 -15.63
CA ILE A 60 0.80 6.98 -16.17
C ILE A 60 1.91 5.92 -16.01
N LEU A 61 1.73 4.95 -15.12
CA LEU A 61 2.68 3.86 -14.91
C LEU A 61 2.51 2.71 -15.93
N SER A 62 1.40 2.65 -16.66
CA SER A 62 1.14 1.62 -17.67
C SER A 62 1.60 2.04 -19.05
N ALA A 63 2.01 1.08 -19.88
CA ALA A 63 2.66 1.38 -21.16
C ALA A 63 1.82 2.17 -22.17
N ASP A 64 0.49 2.13 -22.05
CA ASP A 64 -0.43 2.86 -22.91
C ASP A 64 -1.29 3.90 -22.16
N ASN A 65 -0.98 4.14 -20.89
CA ASN A 65 -1.69 5.06 -20.02
C ASN A 65 -3.19 4.74 -19.84
N THR A 66 -3.58 3.46 -19.85
CA THR A 66 -4.97 3.02 -19.61
C THR A 66 -5.18 2.28 -18.28
N GLN A 67 -4.13 1.80 -17.62
CA GLN A 67 -4.22 1.05 -16.37
C GLN A 67 -3.48 1.72 -15.22
N ALA A 68 -4.17 1.93 -14.09
CA ALA A 68 -3.60 2.40 -12.84
C ALA A 68 -3.56 1.27 -11.80
N CYS A 69 -2.86 1.46 -10.67
CA CYS A 69 -2.90 0.53 -9.54
C CYS A 69 -4.37 0.31 -9.08
N ALA A 70 -5.14 1.41 -9.03
CA ALA A 70 -6.56 1.39 -8.69
C ALA A 70 -7.47 0.62 -9.66
N SER A 71 -7.02 0.28 -10.88
CA SER A 71 -7.80 -0.52 -11.83
C SER A 71 -8.01 -1.96 -11.35
N CYS A 72 -7.01 -2.51 -10.65
CA CYS A 72 -7.05 -3.82 -10.00
C CYS A 72 -7.35 -3.69 -8.50
N HIS A 73 -6.73 -2.73 -7.81
CA HIS A 73 -6.94 -2.50 -6.38
C HIS A 73 -8.03 -1.44 -6.11
N ARG A 74 -9.29 -1.81 -6.36
CA ARG A 74 -10.40 -0.84 -6.40
C ARG A 74 -10.87 -0.45 -4.99
N PRO A 75 -10.95 0.85 -4.64
CA PRO A 75 -11.44 1.26 -3.32
C PRO A 75 -12.86 0.77 -3.00
N SER A 76 -13.75 0.68 -4.01
CA SER A 76 -15.12 0.15 -3.82
C SER A 76 -15.15 -1.33 -3.45
N GLU A 77 -14.06 -2.05 -3.73
CA GLU A 77 -13.90 -3.49 -3.52
C GLU A 77 -12.85 -3.77 -2.45
N ALA A 78 -12.73 -2.88 -1.46
CA ALA A 78 -11.71 -2.97 -0.42
C ALA A 78 -10.30 -3.15 -1.01
N PHE A 79 -9.94 -2.30 -1.97
CA PHE A 79 -8.63 -2.29 -2.65
C PHE A 79 -8.22 -3.65 -3.23
N SER A 80 -9.21 -4.43 -3.69
CA SER A 80 -9.02 -5.71 -4.36
C SER A 80 -9.79 -5.75 -5.69
N ASP A 81 -9.80 -6.91 -6.33
CA ASP A 81 -10.50 -7.17 -7.58
C ASP A 81 -11.60 -8.21 -7.35
N GLN A 82 -12.81 -7.95 -7.84
CA GLN A 82 -13.92 -8.92 -7.75
C GLN A 82 -13.71 -10.14 -8.66
N ARG A 83 -12.83 -10.05 -9.66
CA ARG A 83 -12.58 -11.14 -10.61
C ARG A 83 -11.71 -12.22 -9.97
N ARG A 84 -11.92 -13.48 -10.34
CA ARG A 84 -11.04 -14.59 -9.91
C ARG A 84 -9.56 -14.33 -10.24
N PHE A 85 -9.30 -13.80 -11.43
CA PHE A 85 -7.98 -13.38 -11.87
C PHE A 85 -8.06 -11.95 -12.35
N SER A 86 -7.09 -11.13 -11.96
CA SER A 86 -7.01 -9.76 -12.44
C SER A 86 -6.63 -9.74 -13.92
N VAL A 87 -7.19 -8.78 -14.65
CA VAL A 87 -6.93 -8.59 -16.08
C VAL A 87 -6.12 -7.32 -16.22
N GLY A 88 -4.99 -7.42 -16.91
CA GLY A 88 -4.14 -6.25 -17.15
C GLY A 88 -4.41 -5.55 -18.48
N ILE A 89 -3.45 -4.74 -18.88
CA ILE A 89 -3.54 -3.68 -19.88
C ILE A 89 -4.02 -4.19 -21.24
N ASP A 90 -3.53 -5.36 -21.66
CA ASP A 90 -3.84 -5.98 -22.95
C ASP A 90 -5.13 -6.82 -22.92
N GLY A 91 -5.93 -6.73 -21.85
CA GLY A 91 -7.14 -7.54 -21.67
C GLY A 91 -6.86 -9.01 -21.35
N ILE A 92 -5.60 -9.34 -21.02
CA ILE A 92 -5.15 -10.68 -20.67
C ILE A 92 -5.34 -10.91 -19.17
N ALA A 93 -5.97 -12.02 -18.80
CA ALA A 93 -6.08 -12.43 -17.40
C ALA A 93 -4.76 -13.02 -16.91
N GLY A 94 -4.32 -12.59 -15.72
CA GLY A 94 -3.23 -13.21 -15.00
C GLY A 94 -3.60 -14.56 -14.38
N VAL A 95 -2.76 -15.02 -13.46
CA VAL A 95 -2.93 -16.32 -12.77
C VAL A 95 -3.36 -16.17 -11.31
N ARG A 96 -3.48 -14.93 -10.81
CA ARG A 96 -3.86 -14.60 -9.43
C ARG A 96 -4.84 -13.43 -9.40
N ASN A 97 -5.60 -13.35 -8.31
CA ASN A 97 -6.39 -12.17 -7.95
C ASN A 97 -5.46 -11.11 -7.32
N SER A 98 -5.75 -9.82 -7.54
CA SER A 98 -5.03 -8.74 -6.84
C SER A 98 -5.35 -8.76 -5.35
N MET A 99 -4.32 -8.89 -4.51
CA MET A 99 -4.51 -8.92 -3.05
C MET A 99 -5.15 -7.63 -2.53
N PRO A 100 -5.96 -7.69 -1.46
CA PRO A 100 -6.38 -6.51 -0.73
C PRO A 100 -5.16 -5.74 -0.19
N LEU A 101 -5.23 -4.40 -0.19
CA LEU A 101 -4.14 -3.53 0.28
C LEU A 101 -4.35 -2.91 1.66
N GLN A 102 -5.53 -3.09 2.26
CA GLN A 102 -5.80 -2.57 3.59
C GLN A 102 -4.96 -3.26 4.67
N ASN A 103 -4.59 -2.48 5.69
CA ASN A 103 -3.89 -2.91 6.89
C ASN A 103 -2.47 -3.49 6.65
N LEU A 104 -1.93 -3.41 5.42
CA LEU A 104 -0.60 -3.92 5.08
C LEU A 104 0.55 -3.21 5.84
N VAL A 105 0.29 -2.08 6.48
CA VAL A 105 1.28 -1.42 7.35
C VAL A 105 1.70 -2.29 8.56
N TYR A 106 0.87 -3.27 8.93
CA TYR A 106 1.18 -4.23 10.01
C TYR A 106 1.90 -5.49 9.51
N GLN A 107 2.06 -5.66 8.19
CA GLN A 107 2.76 -6.80 7.61
C GLN A 107 4.27 -6.55 7.59
N THR A 108 5.06 -7.56 7.97
CA THR A 108 6.52 -7.47 7.97
C THR A 108 7.14 -8.61 7.15
N SER A 109 8.39 -8.42 6.71
CA SER A 109 9.17 -9.48 6.04
C SER A 109 9.38 -10.70 6.91
N GLU A 110 9.52 -10.52 8.23
CA GLU A 110 9.61 -11.63 9.20
C GLU A 110 8.30 -12.42 9.33
N GLN A 111 7.18 -11.80 8.99
CA GLN A 111 5.84 -12.38 9.01
C GLN A 111 5.37 -12.79 7.60
N GLY A 112 6.30 -13.20 6.73
CA GLY A 112 5.96 -13.69 5.39
C GLY A 112 5.97 -12.63 4.28
N GLY A 113 6.31 -11.37 4.56
CA GLY A 113 6.48 -10.37 3.51
C GLY A 113 5.19 -10.08 2.72
N PHE A 114 5.32 -9.83 1.43
CA PHE A 114 4.26 -9.34 0.55
C PHE A 114 4.16 -10.22 -0.69
N ASN A 115 3.09 -10.05 -1.46
CA ASN A 115 2.61 -10.96 -2.52
C ASN A 115 2.08 -12.30 -1.98
N TRP A 116 1.27 -12.98 -2.80
CA TRP A 116 0.68 -14.29 -2.47
C TRP A 116 1.73 -15.38 -2.18
N ASP A 117 2.97 -15.19 -2.62
CA ASP A 117 4.09 -16.11 -2.45
C ASP A 117 5.25 -15.55 -1.61
N GLY A 118 5.11 -14.35 -1.04
CA GLY A 118 6.15 -13.77 -0.20
C GLY A 118 7.37 -13.26 -0.98
N SER A 119 7.24 -13.08 -2.29
CA SER A 119 8.34 -12.65 -3.17
C SER A 119 8.86 -11.24 -2.90
N ALA A 120 8.10 -10.38 -2.22
CA ALA A 120 8.52 -9.04 -1.85
C ALA A 120 8.66 -8.90 -0.32
N ILE A 121 9.66 -8.15 0.15
CA ILE A 121 9.92 -7.94 1.58
C ILE A 121 9.50 -6.55 2.07
N SER A 122 9.01 -5.69 1.17
CA SER A 122 8.48 -4.36 1.48
C SER A 122 7.35 -3.96 0.52
N LEU A 123 6.55 -2.96 0.91
CA LEU A 123 5.56 -2.34 0.01
C LEU A 123 6.22 -1.66 -1.19
N GLU A 124 7.40 -1.06 -0.98
CA GLU A 124 8.20 -0.46 -2.04
C GLU A 124 8.62 -1.49 -3.09
N GLU A 125 9.07 -2.66 -2.65
CA GLU A 125 9.45 -3.76 -3.55
C GLU A 125 8.23 -4.38 -4.23
N GLN A 126 7.12 -4.55 -3.50
CA GLN A 126 5.87 -5.07 -4.06
C GLN A 126 5.36 -4.21 -5.23
N ALA A 127 5.56 -2.90 -5.18
CA ALA A 127 5.18 -1.99 -6.25
C ALA A 127 6.11 -2.02 -7.50
N LEU A 128 7.28 -2.68 -7.43
CA LEU A 128 8.22 -2.74 -8.55
C LEU A 128 7.76 -3.64 -9.70
N GLU A 129 7.19 -4.78 -9.36
CA GLU A 129 6.89 -5.86 -10.32
C GLU A 129 5.70 -5.56 -11.24
N PRO A 130 4.55 -5.02 -10.77
CA PRO A 130 3.37 -4.81 -11.61
C PRO A 130 3.63 -3.91 -12.81
N VAL A 131 4.52 -2.91 -12.66
CA VAL A 131 4.88 -1.95 -13.72
C VAL A 131 5.56 -2.64 -14.90
N VAL A 132 6.43 -3.62 -14.63
CA VAL A 132 7.21 -4.31 -15.67
C VAL A 132 6.59 -5.63 -16.12
N ASN A 133 5.59 -6.13 -15.40
CA ASN A 133 4.89 -7.36 -15.73
C ASN A 133 4.12 -7.20 -17.05
N PRO A 134 4.40 -8.02 -18.08
CA PRO A 134 3.78 -7.88 -19.41
C PRO A 134 2.30 -8.24 -19.45
N VAL A 135 1.79 -8.91 -18.40
CA VAL A 135 0.36 -9.21 -18.27
C VAL A 135 -0.37 -8.10 -17.52
N GLU A 136 0.32 -7.35 -16.65
CA GLU A 136 -0.25 -6.27 -15.86
C GLU A 136 -0.10 -4.92 -16.56
N MET A 137 0.90 -4.11 -16.21
CA MET A 137 1.04 -2.74 -16.74
C MET A 137 1.96 -2.64 -17.97
N HIS A 138 2.71 -3.71 -18.27
CA HIS A 138 3.51 -3.90 -19.49
C HIS A 138 4.47 -2.74 -19.84
N ASN A 139 4.95 -2.00 -18.85
CA ASN A 139 5.83 -0.85 -19.05
C ASN A 139 7.29 -1.19 -18.71
N THR A 140 8.18 -0.20 -18.77
CA THR A 140 9.52 -0.28 -18.20
C THR A 140 9.73 0.88 -17.23
N TRP A 141 10.52 0.67 -16.18
CA TRP A 141 10.82 1.74 -15.24
C TRP A 141 11.47 2.97 -15.87
N PRO A 142 12.41 2.85 -16.83
CA PRO A 142 12.91 4.01 -17.57
C PRO A 142 11.80 4.78 -18.29
N ASN A 143 10.93 4.10 -19.04
CA ASN A 143 9.84 4.76 -19.77
C ASN A 143 8.84 5.44 -18.82
N ALA A 144 8.36 4.72 -17.79
CA ALA A 144 7.44 5.29 -16.79
C ALA A 144 8.05 6.51 -16.07
N SER A 145 9.34 6.45 -15.72
CA SER A 145 10.04 7.56 -15.05
C SER A 145 10.19 8.77 -15.98
N GLU A 146 10.50 8.56 -17.26
CA GLU A 146 10.58 9.62 -18.27
C GLU A 146 9.21 10.28 -18.50
N GLU A 147 8.13 9.49 -18.61
CA GLU A 147 6.77 10.02 -18.77
C GLU A 147 6.33 10.85 -17.56
N ILE A 148 6.61 10.39 -16.34
CA ILE A 148 6.32 11.12 -15.11
C ILE A 148 7.16 12.41 -15.04
N ALA A 149 8.46 12.34 -15.36
CA ALA A 149 9.35 13.49 -15.35
C ALA A 149 9.02 14.56 -16.42
N ALA A 150 8.31 14.18 -17.48
CA ALA A 150 7.81 15.12 -18.49
C ALA A 150 6.64 15.99 -17.99
N GLN A 151 6.02 15.65 -16.85
CA GLN A 151 4.90 16.39 -16.28
C GLN A 151 5.37 17.32 -15.16
N SER A 152 5.25 18.63 -15.36
CA SER A 152 5.69 19.63 -14.37
C SER A 152 5.02 19.45 -13.00
N THR A 153 3.75 19.01 -12.99
CA THR A 153 3.05 18.71 -11.74
C THR A 153 3.74 17.60 -10.95
N TYR A 154 4.25 16.56 -11.60
CA TYR A 154 4.95 15.50 -10.89
C TYR A 154 6.32 15.97 -10.41
N THR A 155 7.09 16.69 -11.23
CA THR A 155 8.39 17.22 -10.79
C THR A 155 8.27 18.09 -9.54
N ASP A 156 7.26 18.95 -9.46
CA ASP A 156 7.01 19.79 -8.29
C ASP A 156 6.64 18.95 -7.05
N MET A 157 5.80 17.92 -7.25
CA MET A 157 5.40 17.02 -6.16
C MET A 157 6.57 16.15 -5.66
N PHE A 158 7.45 15.66 -6.54
CA PHE A 158 8.65 14.91 -6.14
C PHE A 158 9.66 15.79 -5.40
N GLU A 159 9.86 17.03 -5.84
CA GLU A 159 10.71 17.98 -5.13
C GLU A 159 10.15 18.28 -3.73
N THR A 160 8.84 18.50 -3.62
CA THR A 160 8.19 18.75 -2.32
C THR A 160 8.22 17.52 -1.41
N ALA A 161 8.03 16.32 -1.96
CA ALA A 161 7.93 15.08 -1.18
C ALA A 161 9.28 14.45 -0.82
N PHE A 162 10.32 14.64 -1.64
CA PHE A 162 11.62 13.97 -1.48
C PHE A 162 12.85 14.89 -1.62
N GLY A 163 12.67 16.18 -1.92
CA GLY A 163 13.78 17.12 -2.08
C GLY A 163 14.65 16.80 -3.28
N THR A 164 14.05 16.17 -4.29
CA THR A 164 14.76 15.79 -5.50
C THR A 164 13.88 15.88 -6.72
N SER A 165 14.46 16.42 -7.79
CA SER A 165 13.91 16.38 -9.14
C SER A 165 14.23 15.07 -9.86
N ARG A 166 15.02 14.17 -9.24
CA ARG A 166 15.29 12.84 -9.80
C ARG A 166 14.09 11.96 -9.53
N ILE A 167 13.45 11.52 -10.61
CA ILE A 167 12.32 10.60 -10.58
C ILE A 167 12.80 9.29 -11.18
N ASP A 168 12.91 8.27 -10.33
CA ASP A 168 13.10 6.88 -10.75
C ASP A 168 12.17 5.94 -9.98
N SER A 169 12.27 4.65 -10.28
CA SER A 169 11.46 3.60 -9.63
C SER A 169 11.50 3.68 -8.10
N THR A 170 12.63 4.08 -7.51
CA THR A 170 12.81 4.20 -6.06
C THR A 170 11.92 5.29 -5.47
N GLN A 171 11.92 6.50 -6.03
CA GLN A 171 11.08 7.58 -5.49
C GLN A 171 9.60 7.28 -5.76
N ILE A 172 9.28 6.72 -6.92
CA ILE A 172 7.90 6.36 -7.29
C ILE A 172 7.34 5.31 -6.32
N THR A 173 8.06 4.20 -6.09
CA THR A 173 7.57 3.16 -5.19
C THR A 173 7.56 3.59 -3.73
N LYS A 174 8.48 4.47 -3.31
CA LYS A 174 8.42 5.10 -1.98
C LYS A 174 7.12 5.90 -1.80
N ALA A 175 6.74 6.74 -2.76
CA ALA A 175 5.50 7.50 -2.69
C ALA A 175 4.28 6.56 -2.63
N LEU A 176 4.19 5.60 -3.55
CA LEU A 176 3.12 4.59 -3.57
C LEU A 176 2.99 3.86 -2.22
N ALA A 177 4.12 3.42 -1.66
CA ALA A 177 4.15 2.72 -0.38
C ALA A 177 3.67 3.61 0.77
N GLN A 178 4.03 4.90 0.79
CA GLN A 178 3.50 5.83 1.80
C GLN A 178 1.99 5.91 1.74
N PHE A 179 1.39 6.03 0.55
CA PHE A 179 -0.07 6.03 0.41
C PHE A 179 -0.69 4.70 0.86
N VAL A 180 -0.13 3.56 0.43
CA VAL A 180 -0.67 2.23 0.79
C VAL A 180 -0.64 2.00 2.31
N ARG A 181 0.38 2.49 3.03
CA ARG A 181 0.44 2.42 4.50
C ARG A 181 -0.73 3.14 5.18
N THR A 182 -1.34 4.13 4.54
CA THR A 182 -2.50 4.85 5.09
C THR A 182 -3.83 4.11 4.94
N LEU A 183 -3.86 3.01 4.18
CA LEU A 183 -5.07 2.24 3.93
C LEU A 183 -5.42 1.38 5.13
N LEU A 184 -6.02 1.99 6.16
CA LEU A 184 -6.44 1.32 7.39
C LEU A 184 -7.95 1.08 7.41
N SER A 185 -8.36 -0.12 7.84
CA SER A 185 -9.75 -0.53 7.99
C SER A 185 -9.91 -1.36 9.27
N GLY A 186 -10.56 -0.77 10.29
CA GLY A 186 -10.74 -1.38 11.61
C GLY A 186 -11.96 -0.85 12.36
N ASN A 187 -13.10 -0.74 11.67
CA ASN A 187 -14.37 -0.24 12.22
C ASN A 187 -15.58 -1.10 11.81
N SER A 188 -15.34 -2.37 11.50
CA SER A 188 -16.38 -3.34 11.20
C SER A 188 -17.30 -3.56 12.41
N LYS A 189 -18.46 -4.20 12.20
CA LYS A 189 -19.32 -4.62 13.32
C LYS A 189 -18.56 -5.54 14.29
N PHE A 190 -17.66 -6.37 13.77
CA PHE A 190 -16.88 -7.28 14.59
C PHE A 190 -15.85 -6.51 15.44
N ASP A 191 -15.19 -5.50 14.88
CA ASP A 191 -14.28 -4.62 15.63
C ASP A 191 -15.02 -3.93 16.79
N LYS A 192 -16.22 -3.39 16.51
CA LYS A 192 -17.08 -2.78 17.54
C LYS A 192 -17.52 -3.79 18.60
N TYR A 193 -17.78 -5.05 18.21
CA TYR A 193 -18.07 -6.11 19.17
C TYR A 193 -16.89 -6.39 20.09
N LEU A 194 -15.66 -6.45 19.55
CA LEU A 194 -14.43 -6.60 20.36
C LEU A 194 -14.19 -5.42 21.30
N LEU A 195 -14.60 -4.21 20.91
CA LEU A 195 -14.56 -3.02 21.76
C LEU A 195 -15.72 -2.94 22.78
N GLY A 196 -16.69 -3.86 22.73
CA GLY A 196 -17.89 -3.82 23.59
C GLY A 196 -18.93 -2.76 23.17
N GLU A 197 -18.79 -2.20 21.97
CA GLU A 197 -19.66 -1.15 21.41
C GLU A 197 -20.83 -1.70 20.57
N ALA A 198 -20.76 -2.98 20.20
CA ALA A 198 -21.80 -3.68 19.46
C ALA A 198 -22.03 -5.09 20.01
N THR A 199 -23.17 -5.67 19.68
CA THR A 199 -23.48 -7.08 19.95
C THR A 199 -23.57 -7.86 18.65
N LEU A 200 -23.11 -9.11 18.69
CA LEU A 200 -23.37 -10.07 17.63
C LEU A 200 -24.78 -10.62 17.78
N THR A 201 -25.45 -10.84 16.66
CA THR A 201 -26.66 -11.66 16.60
C THR A 201 -26.33 -13.10 16.99
N ALA A 202 -27.34 -13.89 17.36
CA ALA A 202 -27.16 -15.31 17.66
C ALA A 202 -26.48 -16.08 16.50
N SER A 203 -26.78 -15.71 15.25
CA SER A 203 -26.17 -16.33 14.06
C SER A 203 -24.70 -15.96 13.92
N GLU A 204 -24.34 -14.69 14.10
CA GLU A 204 -22.94 -14.23 14.01
C GLU A 204 -22.10 -14.82 15.16
N LEU A 205 -22.65 -14.89 16.37
CA LEU A 205 -21.98 -15.53 17.52
C LEU A 205 -21.77 -17.02 17.28
N ASN A 206 -22.76 -17.72 16.73
CA ASN A 206 -22.57 -19.12 16.34
C ASN A 206 -21.49 -19.27 15.24
N GLY A 207 -21.42 -18.34 14.30
CA GLY A 207 -20.35 -18.30 13.29
C GLY A 207 -18.96 -18.14 13.92
N LEU A 208 -18.81 -17.23 14.87
CA LEU A 208 -17.57 -17.08 15.65
C LEU A 208 -17.21 -18.37 16.40
N ASN A 209 -18.20 -19.02 17.03
CA ASN A 209 -17.97 -20.29 17.72
C ASN A 209 -17.54 -21.42 16.76
N VAL A 210 -18.06 -21.47 15.54
CA VAL A 210 -17.58 -22.42 14.51
C VAL A 210 -16.13 -22.13 14.15
N PHE A 211 -15.80 -20.85 13.93
CA PHE A 211 -14.49 -20.39 13.49
C PHE A 211 -13.39 -20.74 14.52
N MET A 212 -13.71 -20.62 15.80
CA MET A 212 -12.79 -20.82 16.93
C MET A 212 -12.73 -22.27 17.46
N ASP A 213 -13.50 -23.19 16.90
CA ASP A 213 -13.62 -24.58 17.40
C ASP A 213 -12.82 -25.54 16.52
N GLU A 214 -11.79 -26.15 17.10
CA GLU A 214 -10.90 -27.15 16.48
C GLU A 214 -11.68 -28.37 15.96
N ALA A 215 -12.78 -28.75 16.60
CA ALA A 215 -13.60 -29.90 16.19
C ALA A 215 -14.59 -29.54 15.08
N ARG A 216 -14.64 -28.27 14.65
CA ARG A 216 -15.57 -27.76 13.64
C ARG A 216 -14.86 -27.08 12.49
N GLY A 217 -14.73 -25.76 12.55
CA GLY A 217 -14.18 -24.97 11.46
C GLY A 217 -12.66 -24.91 11.49
N ASP A 218 -12.07 -25.00 12.67
CA ASP A 218 -10.62 -24.94 12.90
C ASP A 218 -9.90 -23.78 12.18
N CYS A 219 -10.61 -22.67 11.98
CA CYS A 219 -10.16 -21.58 11.11
C CYS A 219 -9.07 -20.74 11.77
N PHE A 220 -9.15 -20.61 13.11
CA PHE A 220 -8.36 -19.69 13.90
C PHE A 220 -6.85 -19.99 13.92
N HIS A 221 -6.43 -21.21 13.59
CA HIS A 221 -5.01 -21.58 13.54
C HIS A 221 -4.22 -20.78 12.49
N CYS A 222 -4.85 -20.45 11.35
CA CYS A 222 -4.22 -19.68 10.27
C CYS A 222 -4.85 -18.29 10.11
N HIS A 223 -6.14 -18.13 10.41
CA HIS A 223 -6.88 -16.88 10.23
C HIS A 223 -7.02 -16.07 11.53
N GLY A 224 -6.11 -16.29 12.48
CA GLY A 224 -6.00 -15.50 13.70
C GLY A 224 -7.14 -15.71 14.69
N SER A 225 -7.26 -14.79 15.66
CA SER A 225 -8.24 -14.90 16.75
C SER A 225 -8.70 -13.51 17.19
N PRO A 226 -9.69 -13.40 18.10
CA PRO A 226 -10.14 -12.12 18.67
C PRO A 226 -9.04 -11.23 19.28
N THR A 227 -7.85 -11.78 19.57
CA THR A 227 -6.71 -11.00 20.08
C THR A 227 -5.85 -10.38 18.97
N ASN A 228 -6.04 -10.78 17.72
CA ASN A 228 -5.40 -10.18 16.55
C ASN A 228 -6.48 -9.68 15.58
N PRO A 229 -6.78 -8.37 15.57
CA PRO A 229 -7.85 -7.80 14.76
C PRO A 229 -7.56 -7.77 13.25
N LEU A 230 -6.41 -8.30 12.80
CA LEU A 230 -6.10 -8.51 11.39
C LEU A 230 -6.65 -9.82 10.82
N TRP A 231 -7.05 -10.78 11.67
CA TRP A 231 -7.62 -12.08 11.25
C TRP A 231 -6.71 -12.90 10.33
N THR A 232 -5.45 -12.97 10.69
CA THR A 232 -4.39 -13.69 9.97
C THR A 232 -3.30 -14.04 10.97
N ASP A 233 -2.60 -15.15 10.77
CA ASP A 233 -1.36 -15.45 11.50
C ASP A 233 -0.12 -14.86 10.81
N ASN A 234 -0.32 -14.20 9.66
CA ASN A 234 0.70 -13.67 8.78
C ASN A 234 1.76 -14.72 8.45
N ARG A 235 1.33 -15.90 8.00
CA ARG A 235 2.22 -16.96 7.53
C ARG A 235 1.73 -17.56 6.22
N PHE A 236 2.67 -18.19 5.51
CA PHE A 236 2.31 -19.02 4.36
C PHE A 236 1.91 -20.41 4.79
N HIS A 237 0.80 -20.86 4.22
CA HIS A 237 0.27 -22.20 4.40
C HIS A 237 -0.02 -22.80 3.03
N ASN A 238 0.22 -24.10 2.88
CA ASN A 238 -0.33 -24.83 1.75
C ASN A 238 -1.80 -25.14 2.05
N ASN A 239 -2.71 -24.56 1.27
CA ASN A 239 -4.15 -24.73 1.44
C ASN A 239 -4.72 -25.98 0.73
N GLY A 240 -3.87 -26.77 0.05
CA GLY A 240 -4.27 -28.02 -0.61
C GLY A 240 -5.27 -27.83 -1.75
N LEU A 241 -5.26 -26.65 -2.39
CA LEU A 241 -6.10 -26.32 -3.55
C LEU A 241 -5.37 -26.51 -4.89
N ASP A 242 -4.30 -27.29 -4.90
CA ASP A 242 -3.51 -27.70 -6.07
C ASP A 242 -4.19 -28.78 -6.94
#